data_AF-A0A1M3EWE2-F1
#
_entry.id   AF-A0A1M3EWE2-F1
#
_cell.length_a   1.000
_cell.length_b   1.000
_cell.length_c   1.000
_cell.angle_alpha   90.00
_cell.angle_beta   90.00
_cell.angle_gamma   90.00
#
_symmetry.space_group_name_H-M   'P 1'
#
loop_
_entity.id
_entity.type
_entity.pdbx_description
1 polymer ?
#
loop_
_entity_poly.entity_id
_entity_poly.type
_entity_poly.pdbx_seq_one_letter_code
_entity_poly.pdbx_strand_id
1 'polypeptide(L)'
;MTLQSDFQVGLGLESSYGTAVTTSRFYEADSSLGQKISRTQGRGYRPGRRVARADRAVPTKYEVTGDIEVDASSRNLGMLLNAFFGAVTVNQDGATTVYQQVHTLKQADFLNSYTIQQGVPRLGSTVDAFTFPGCVCTDLEVTAKSGDIANIKTSWVGRGDVSTATALATASFPASQELLTFVGANLSVGGTLTAATTTTKASMTTPIAASIQSLTLKLKNDVDSDGYNLGGAGKRSRPPAAKGASDGVISGSFVLEYTLRDLVDAYMAQGSLALLVEFAGLADMVTGQKPLLQFAIPAIKLDGDLPKGNKGDVITVSHSFTGLDPVGGAEPIQAVYRSLDTVV
;
A
#
# COMPACT_ATOMS: atom_id res chain seq x y z
N MET A 1 -6.59 21.83 -25.51
CA MET A 1 -5.13 21.81 -25.26
C MET A 1 -4.95 21.24 -23.88
N THR A 2 -4.18 20.17 -23.73
CA THR A 2 -3.94 19.54 -22.43
C THR A 2 -2.87 20.30 -21.65
N LEU A 3 -2.96 20.27 -20.33
CA LEU A 3 -1.90 20.68 -19.41
C LEU A 3 -1.08 19.45 -19.00
N GLN A 4 0.16 19.65 -18.60
CA GLN A 4 0.97 18.56 -18.04
C GLN A 4 0.39 18.02 -16.72
N SER A 5 -0.40 18.84 -16.03
CA SER A 5 -1.17 18.45 -14.85
C SER A 5 -2.40 17.58 -15.15
N ASP A 6 -2.78 17.38 -16.42
CA ASP A 6 -3.90 16.50 -16.80
C ASP A 6 -3.51 15.00 -16.72
N PHE A 7 -2.47 14.68 -15.95
CA PHE A 7 -2.12 13.32 -15.62
C PHE A 7 -3.25 12.69 -14.80
N GLN A 8 -3.59 11.45 -15.13
CA GLN A 8 -4.58 10.71 -14.38
C GLN A 8 -4.17 9.25 -14.24
N VAL A 9 -4.48 8.66 -13.10
CA VAL A 9 -4.35 7.22 -12.87
C VAL A 9 -5.68 6.68 -12.35
N GLY A 10 -6.12 5.58 -12.98
CA GLY A 10 -7.35 4.90 -12.62
C GLY A 10 -7.14 3.41 -12.40
N LEU A 11 -7.96 2.82 -11.52
CA LEU A 11 -7.98 1.41 -11.18
C LEU A 11 -9.35 0.81 -11.50
N GLY A 12 -9.36 -0.45 -11.92
CA GLY A 12 -10.55 -1.27 -12.08
C GLY A 12 -10.25 -2.70 -11.65
N LEU A 13 -11.10 -3.29 -10.80
CA LEU A 13 -10.95 -4.66 -10.34
C LEU A 13 -11.26 -5.65 -11.48
N GLU A 14 -10.36 -6.59 -11.73
CA GLU A 14 -10.56 -7.63 -12.74
C GLU A 14 -11.32 -8.82 -12.14
N SER A 15 -12.26 -9.38 -12.91
CA SER A 15 -12.90 -10.66 -12.54
C SER A 15 -12.04 -11.88 -12.90
N SER A 16 -11.07 -11.70 -13.81
CA SER A 16 -10.11 -12.72 -14.23
C SER A 16 -8.77 -12.08 -14.56
N TYR A 17 -7.69 -12.70 -14.12
CA TYR A 17 -6.33 -12.19 -14.23
C TYR A 17 -5.95 -11.80 -15.66
N GLY A 18 -5.57 -10.53 -15.84
CA GLY A 18 -5.10 -10.02 -17.12
C GLY A 18 -6.20 -9.77 -18.15
N THR A 19 -7.47 -9.82 -17.73
CA THR A 19 -8.61 -9.41 -18.56
C THR A 19 -8.93 -7.96 -18.24
N ALA A 20 -8.50 -7.06 -19.13
CA ALA A 20 -8.63 -5.63 -18.90
C ALA A 20 -10.10 -5.21 -18.70
N VAL A 21 -10.34 -4.39 -17.68
CA VAL A 21 -11.64 -3.74 -17.41
C VAL A 21 -11.49 -2.23 -17.52
N THR A 22 -12.60 -1.52 -17.74
CA THR A 22 -12.60 -0.05 -17.68
C THR A 22 -12.33 0.40 -16.25
N THR A 23 -11.36 1.30 -16.07
CA THR A 23 -11.03 1.87 -14.77
C THR A 23 -12.15 2.79 -14.29
N SER A 24 -12.48 2.71 -13.00
CA SER A 24 -13.60 3.44 -12.40
C SER A 24 -13.22 4.20 -11.13
N ARG A 25 -12.11 3.85 -10.48
CA ARG A 25 -11.56 4.58 -9.33
C ARG A 25 -10.34 5.38 -9.74
N PHE A 26 -10.39 6.69 -9.57
CA PHE A 26 -9.30 7.60 -9.93
C PHE A 26 -8.72 8.27 -8.70
N TYR A 27 -7.43 8.56 -8.75
CA TYR A 27 -6.69 9.12 -7.63
C TYR A 27 -6.00 10.41 -8.04
N GLU A 28 -6.00 11.39 -7.14
CA GLU A 28 -5.09 12.55 -7.20
C GLU A 28 -3.71 12.03 -6.76
N ALA A 29 -2.95 11.50 -7.71
CA ALA A 29 -1.78 10.70 -7.44
C ALA A 29 -0.67 10.95 -8.46
N ASP A 30 0.56 10.67 -8.05
CA ASP A 30 1.62 10.36 -9.00
C ASP A 30 1.70 8.84 -9.22
N SER A 31 2.16 8.40 -10.39
CA SER A 31 2.38 6.99 -10.66
C SER A 31 3.54 6.75 -11.61
N SER A 32 4.38 5.78 -11.25
CA SER A 32 5.59 5.38 -11.98
C SER A 32 5.44 4.06 -12.74
N LEU A 33 4.21 3.54 -12.87
CA LEU A 33 3.95 2.25 -13.51
C LEU A 33 4.47 2.24 -14.96
N GLY A 34 5.26 1.21 -15.30
CA GLY A 34 5.85 1.11 -16.62
C GLY A 34 6.21 -0.31 -17.01
N GLN A 35 6.38 -0.54 -18.31
CA GLN A 35 6.80 -1.83 -18.86
C GLN A 35 8.32 -1.87 -19.07
N LYS A 36 8.93 -2.96 -18.60
CA LYS A 36 10.32 -3.31 -18.85
C LYS A 36 10.41 -4.48 -19.82
N ILE A 37 11.17 -4.30 -20.89
CA ILE A 37 11.42 -5.34 -21.90
C ILE A 37 12.85 -5.87 -21.71
N SER A 38 12.97 -7.09 -21.22
CA SER A 38 14.27 -7.77 -21.15
C SER A 38 14.63 -8.37 -22.51
N ARG A 39 15.89 -8.21 -22.91
CA ARG A 39 16.43 -8.75 -24.16
C ARG A 39 17.64 -9.63 -23.86
N THR A 40 17.77 -10.73 -24.58
CA THR A 40 18.94 -11.60 -24.52
C THR A 40 19.71 -11.52 -25.82
N GLN A 41 21.03 -11.44 -25.71
CA GLN A 41 21.94 -11.42 -26.85
C GLN A 41 22.39 -12.85 -27.22
N GLY A 42 22.22 -13.25 -28.48
CA GLY A 42 22.73 -14.53 -28.97
C GLY A 42 24.26 -14.62 -28.93
N ARG A 43 24.80 -15.75 -28.44
CA ARG A 43 26.24 -15.96 -28.15
C ARG A 43 27.12 -16.38 -29.35
N GLY A 44 26.53 -16.68 -30.51
CA GLY A 44 27.31 -17.21 -31.63
C GLY A 44 28.29 -16.20 -32.22
N TYR A 45 29.53 -16.62 -32.43
CA TYR A 45 30.60 -15.80 -33.03
C TYR A 45 30.55 -15.82 -34.56
N ARG A 46 30.97 -14.72 -35.19
CA ARG A 46 31.22 -14.63 -36.64
C ARG A 46 32.61 -14.04 -36.85
N PRO A 47 33.49 -14.68 -37.66
CA PRO A 47 34.82 -14.14 -37.95
C PRO A 47 34.78 -12.68 -38.43
N GLY A 48 35.79 -11.90 -38.06
CA GLY A 48 35.92 -10.49 -38.45
C GLY A 48 34.97 -9.52 -37.73
N ARG A 49 34.21 -9.97 -36.73
CA ARG A 49 33.35 -9.10 -35.90
C ARG A 49 33.88 -9.06 -34.47
N ARG A 50 33.97 -7.84 -33.92
CA ARG A 50 34.43 -7.58 -32.54
C ARG A 50 33.30 -7.28 -31.56
N VAL A 51 32.09 -7.04 -32.06
CA VAL A 51 30.90 -6.70 -31.26
C VAL A 51 29.73 -7.63 -31.60
N ALA A 52 28.79 -7.73 -30.67
CA ALA A 52 27.59 -8.54 -30.83
C ALA A 52 26.70 -8.02 -31.96
N ARG A 53 26.02 -8.93 -32.67
CA ARG A 53 25.15 -8.56 -33.80
C ARG A 53 23.77 -8.12 -33.30
N ALA A 54 23.28 -7.00 -33.81
CA ALA A 54 22.00 -6.42 -33.41
C ALA A 54 20.79 -7.33 -33.69
N ASP A 55 20.80 -8.08 -34.81
CA ASP A 55 19.73 -9.03 -35.18
C ASP A 55 19.63 -10.26 -34.26
N ARG A 56 20.52 -10.37 -33.27
CA ARG A 56 20.52 -11.43 -32.26
C ARG A 56 20.13 -10.94 -30.86
N ALA A 57 19.75 -9.66 -30.72
CA ALA A 57 19.12 -9.15 -29.52
C ALA A 57 17.61 -9.40 -29.61
N VAL A 58 17.10 -10.37 -28.86
CA VAL A 58 15.70 -10.81 -28.94
C VAL A 58 15.01 -10.57 -27.59
N PRO A 59 13.76 -10.05 -27.56
CA PRO A 59 13.01 -9.92 -26.32
C PRO A 59 12.72 -11.30 -25.71
N THR A 60 12.90 -11.41 -24.40
CA THR A 60 12.74 -12.67 -23.65
C THR A 60 11.73 -12.57 -22.52
N LYS A 61 11.51 -11.37 -21.98
CA LYS A 61 10.61 -11.14 -20.85
C LYS A 61 10.00 -9.74 -20.91
N TYR A 62 8.71 -9.66 -20.60
CA TYR A 62 7.98 -8.40 -20.41
C TYR A 62 7.49 -8.35 -18.97
N GLU A 63 7.86 -7.29 -18.28
CA GLU A 63 7.49 -7.02 -16.90
C GLU A 63 6.76 -5.67 -16.84
N VAL A 64 5.79 -5.54 -15.95
CA VAL A 64 5.19 -4.24 -15.59
C VAL A 64 5.41 -4.05 -14.10
N THR A 65 5.99 -2.93 -13.71
CA THR A 65 6.26 -2.59 -12.31
C THR A 65 6.14 -1.09 -12.10
N GLY A 66 5.84 -0.68 -10.87
CA GLY A 66 5.90 0.72 -10.46
C GLY A 66 4.94 0.99 -9.31
N ASP A 67 4.85 2.26 -8.96
CA ASP A 67 4.18 2.71 -7.75
C ASP A 67 3.00 3.63 -8.07
N ILE A 68 2.07 3.73 -7.12
CA ILE A 68 1.06 4.78 -7.03
C ILE A 68 1.20 5.39 -5.64
N GLU A 69 1.41 6.71 -5.58
CA GLU A 69 1.56 7.47 -4.35
C GLU A 69 0.41 8.47 -4.21
N VAL A 70 -0.30 8.40 -3.08
CA VAL A 70 -1.45 9.25 -2.76
C VAL A 70 -1.33 9.81 -1.36
N ASP A 71 -1.90 11.00 -1.17
CA ASP A 71 -2.19 11.50 0.16
C ASP A 71 -3.37 10.73 0.76
N ALA A 72 -3.25 10.31 2.01
CA ALA A 72 -4.34 9.65 2.71
C ALA A 72 -5.49 10.65 2.87
N SER A 73 -6.67 10.30 2.36
CA SER A 73 -7.85 11.14 2.43
C SER A 73 -9.06 10.40 3.01
N SER A 74 -10.11 11.15 3.31
CA SER A 74 -11.36 10.64 3.88
C SER A 74 -12.25 9.90 2.88
N ARG A 75 -11.87 9.84 1.60
CA ARG A 75 -12.62 9.10 0.56
C ARG A 75 -11.70 8.36 -0.40
N ASN A 76 -12.24 7.35 -1.06
CA ASN A 76 -11.65 6.64 -2.20
C ASN A 76 -10.40 5.77 -1.91
N LEU A 77 -9.91 5.69 -0.67
CA LEU A 77 -8.78 4.83 -0.30
C LEU A 77 -9.11 3.33 -0.28
N GLY A 78 -10.39 2.96 -0.13
CA GLY A 78 -10.82 1.58 0.09
C GLY A 78 -10.30 0.60 -0.97
N MET A 79 -10.28 0.98 -2.25
CA MET A 79 -9.81 0.09 -3.32
C MET A 79 -8.29 -0.14 -3.28
N LEU A 80 -7.47 0.83 -2.88
CA LEU A 80 -6.03 0.64 -2.69
C LEU A 80 -5.75 -0.28 -1.49
N LEU A 81 -6.48 -0.10 -0.39
CA LEU A 81 -6.40 -0.98 0.77
C LEU A 81 -6.79 -2.42 0.39
N ASN A 82 -7.93 -2.59 -0.29
CA ASN A 82 -8.38 -3.92 -0.72
C ASN A 82 -7.47 -4.53 -1.80
N ALA A 83 -6.77 -3.72 -2.58
CA ALA A 83 -5.78 -4.24 -3.52
C ALA A 83 -4.61 -4.92 -2.81
N PHE A 84 -4.15 -4.35 -1.70
CA PHE A 84 -3.10 -4.95 -0.88
C PHE A 84 -3.62 -6.12 -0.03
N PHE A 85 -4.66 -5.88 0.78
CA PHE A 85 -5.17 -6.85 1.75
C PHE A 85 -5.89 -8.03 1.07
N GLY A 86 -6.63 -7.76 -0.02
CA GLY A 86 -7.31 -8.78 -0.82
C GLY A 86 -8.63 -9.31 -0.25
N ALA A 87 -8.95 -9.00 1.01
CA ALA A 87 -10.24 -9.27 1.64
C ALA A 87 -10.73 -8.02 2.39
N VAL A 88 -12.03 -7.71 2.24
CA VAL A 88 -12.68 -6.57 2.87
C VAL A 88 -14.11 -6.91 3.27
N THR A 89 -14.50 -6.46 4.47
CA THR A 89 -15.90 -6.42 4.90
C THR A 89 -16.36 -4.97 4.99
N VAL A 90 -17.48 -4.64 4.37
CA VAL A 90 -18.04 -3.27 4.37
C VAL A 90 -19.41 -3.29 5.03
N ASN A 91 -19.57 -2.50 6.10
CA ASN A 91 -20.84 -2.37 6.80
C ASN A 91 -21.15 -0.92 7.13
N GLN A 92 -22.43 -0.58 7.04
CA GLN A 92 -22.94 0.69 7.54
C GLN A 92 -22.86 0.72 9.08
N ASP A 93 -22.39 1.83 9.64
CA ASP A 93 -22.30 2.01 11.09
C ASP A 93 -23.68 2.38 11.66
N GLY A 94 -24.42 1.36 12.09
CA GLY A 94 -25.77 1.50 12.63
C GLY A 94 -26.73 2.10 11.59
N ALA A 95 -27.45 3.14 12.00
CA ALA A 95 -28.39 3.88 11.13
C ALA A 95 -27.79 5.15 10.50
N THR A 96 -26.47 5.33 10.57
CA THR A 96 -25.77 6.51 10.03
C THR A 96 -25.44 6.34 8.54
N THR A 97 -24.99 7.39 7.85
CA THR A 97 -24.48 7.27 6.47
C THR A 97 -22.99 6.88 6.40
N VAL A 98 -22.36 6.59 7.54
CA VAL A 98 -20.94 6.20 7.61
C VAL A 98 -20.83 4.70 7.38
N TYR A 99 -19.82 4.32 6.60
CA TYR A 99 -19.46 2.93 6.34
C TYR A 99 -18.10 2.64 6.95
N GLN A 100 -17.99 1.50 7.63
CA GLN A 100 -16.74 0.94 8.09
C GLN A 100 -16.32 -0.19 7.14
N GLN A 101 -15.11 -0.07 6.63
CA GLN A 101 -14.41 -1.11 5.88
C GLN A 101 -13.36 -1.73 6.79
N VAL A 102 -13.38 -3.05 6.93
CA VAL A 102 -12.34 -3.82 7.64
C VAL A 102 -11.63 -4.68 6.61
N HIS A 103 -10.36 -4.36 6.38
CA HIS A 103 -9.49 -5.05 5.43
C HIS A 103 -8.58 -6.03 6.19
N THR A 104 -8.51 -7.27 5.72
CA THR A 104 -7.70 -8.35 6.30
C THR A 104 -6.92 -9.08 5.21
N LEU A 105 -5.83 -9.76 5.59
CA LEU A 105 -5.00 -10.46 4.62
C LEU A 105 -5.76 -11.65 4.04
N LYS A 106 -5.90 -11.70 2.72
CA LYS A 106 -6.55 -12.80 2.02
C LYS A 106 -5.75 -14.09 2.19
N GLN A 107 -6.39 -15.13 2.70
CA GLN A 107 -5.81 -16.47 2.83
C GLN A 107 -5.94 -17.26 1.51
N ALA A 108 -5.17 -16.85 0.49
CA ALA A 108 -5.10 -17.52 -0.80
C ALA A 108 -3.75 -17.28 -1.48
N ASP A 109 -3.35 -18.20 -2.37
CA ASP A 109 -2.11 -18.05 -3.15
C ASP A 109 -2.12 -16.79 -4.01
N PHE A 110 -3.29 -16.42 -4.55
CA PHE A 110 -3.44 -15.31 -5.49
C PHE A 110 -4.30 -14.18 -4.92
N LEU A 111 -3.70 -12.99 -4.91
CA LEU A 111 -4.38 -11.73 -4.66
C LEU A 111 -5.23 -11.30 -5.85
N ASN A 112 -6.06 -10.30 -5.62
CA ASN A 112 -6.91 -9.73 -6.65
C ASN A 112 -6.05 -8.95 -7.66
N SER A 113 -6.39 -9.06 -8.94
CA SER A 113 -5.74 -8.29 -9.99
C SER A 113 -6.59 -7.11 -10.45
N TYR A 114 -5.90 -6.08 -10.90
CA TYR A 114 -6.49 -4.81 -11.29
C TYR A 114 -5.98 -4.42 -12.67
N THR A 115 -6.85 -3.78 -13.43
CA THR A 115 -6.45 -2.97 -14.56
C THR A 115 -6.08 -1.59 -14.05
N ILE A 116 -4.86 -1.13 -14.36
CA ILE A 116 -4.42 0.24 -14.08
C ILE A 116 -4.33 0.97 -15.42
N GLN A 117 -4.90 2.16 -15.52
CA GLN A 117 -4.74 3.01 -16.70
C GLN A 117 -4.13 4.35 -16.29
N GLN A 118 -3.04 4.71 -16.95
CA GLN A 118 -2.44 6.03 -16.86
C GLN A 118 -2.80 6.85 -18.10
N GLY A 119 -3.22 8.09 -17.88
CA GLY A 119 -3.31 9.12 -18.90
C GLY A 119 -2.11 10.02 -18.82
N VAL A 120 -1.24 10.00 -19.84
CA VAL A 120 -0.03 10.83 -19.89
C VAL A 120 -0.21 11.96 -20.91
N PRO A 121 -0.28 13.23 -20.50
CA PRO A 121 -0.43 14.35 -21.43
C PRO A 121 0.82 14.56 -22.29
N ARG A 122 0.69 14.45 -23.61
CA ARG A 122 1.74 14.91 -24.52
C ARG A 122 1.87 16.43 -24.44
N LEU A 123 3.10 16.95 -24.53
CA LEU A 123 3.36 18.38 -24.50
C LEU A 123 2.55 19.12 -25.59
N GLY A 124 1.56 19.92 -25.16
CA GLY A 124 0.71 20.73 -26.04
C GLY A 124 -0.22 19.93 -26.96
N SER A 125 -0.50 18.65 -26.68
CA SER A 125 -1.25 17.76 -27.59
C SER A 125 -2.38 17.02 -26.85
N THR A 126 -2.57 15.72 -27.12
CA THR A 126 -3.59 14.86 -26.49
C THR A 126 -2.99 14.08 -25.33
N VAL A 127 -3.85 13.43 -24.55
CA VAL A 127 -3.44 12.48 -23.51
C VAL A 127 -3.32 11.09 -24.12
N ASP A 128 -2.20 10.42 -23.89
CA ASP A 128 -2.02 9.02 -24.25
C ASP A 128 -2.50 8.10 -23.13
N ALA A 129 -3.29 7.08 -23.48
CA ALA A 129 -3.72 6.06 -22.55
C ALA A 129 -2.74 4.89 -22.57
N PHE A 130 -2.20 4.55 -21.40
CA PHE A 130 -1.44 3.32 -21.16
C PHE A 130 -2.22 2.44 -20.19
N THR A 131 -2.74 1.31 -20.68
CA THR A 131 -3.53 0.37 -19.89
C THR A 131 -2.72 -0.88 -19.57
N PHE A 132 -2.60 -1.17 -18.29
CA PHE A 132 -1.83 -2.26 -17.70
C PHE A 132 -2.78 -3.27 -17.02
N PRO A 133 -3.11 -4.39 -17.67
CA PRO A 133 -3.95 -5.42 -17.06
C PRO A 133 -3.12 -6.36 -16.16
N GLY A 134 -3.81 -7.07 -15.26
CA GLY A 134 -3.21 -8.07 -14.39
C GLY A 134 -2.24 -7.48 -13.36
N CYS A 135 -2.47 -6.24 -12.90
CA CYS A 135 -1.67 -5.61 -11.86
C CYS A 135 -2.07 -6.13 -10.48
N VAL A 136 -1.12 -6.63 -9.72
CA VAL A 136 -1.30 -7.09 -8.34
C VAL A 136 -0.50 -6.17 -7.42
N CYS A 137 -1.12 -5.71 -6.34
CA CYS A 137 -0.46 -4.88 -5.33
C CYS A 137 0.45 -5.75 -4.45
N THR A 138 1.74 -5.46 -4.46
CA THR A 138 2.76 -6.24 -3.74
C THR A 138 3.10 -5.63 -2.39
N ASP A 139 3.06 -4.31 -2.29
CA ASP A 139 3.49 -3.58 -1.10
C ASP A 139 2.55 -2.41 -0.83
N LEU A 140 2.32 -2.13 0.45
CA LEU A 140 1.64 -0.94 0.94
C LEU A 140 2.50 -0.30 2.03
N GLU A 141 2.86 0.95 1.83
CA GLU A 141 3.62 1.75 2.80
C GLU A 141 2.78 2.95 3.23
N VAL A 142 2.75 3.19 4.54
CA VAL A 142 2.12 4.35 5.15
C VAL A 142 3.18 5.13 5.90
N THR A 143 3.30 6.42 5.60
CA THR A 143 4.21 7.31 6.30
C THR A 143 3.46 8.49 6.89
N ALA A 144 3.91 8.94 8.05
CA ALA A 144 3.41 10.16 8.67
C ALA A 144 4.53 10.82 9.47
N LYS A 145 4.62 12.14 9.36
CA LYS A 145 5.63 12.94 10.04
C LYS A 145 5.01 14.23 10.56
N SER A 146 5.54 14.73 11.67
CA SER A 146 5.16 16.04 12.21
C SER A 146 5.25 17.12 11.12
N GLY A 147 4.15 17.84 10.95
CA GLY A 147 4.02 18.92 9.94
C GLY A 147 3.59 18.45 8.55
N ASP A 148 3.21 17.18 8.37
CA ASP A 148 2.90 16.62 7.05
C ASP A 148 1.56 15.88 6.99
N ILE A 149 1.14 15.59 5.75
CA ILE A 149 -0.01 14.72 5.44
C ILE A 149 0.44 13.26 5.54
N ALA A 150 -0.44 12.35 5.98
CA ALA A 150 -0.13 10.93 5.92
C ALA A 150 -0.10 10.48 4.45
N ASN A 151 0.98 9.84 4.02
CA ASN A 151 1.15 9.39 2.64
C ASN A 151 0.97 7.87 2.55
N ILE A 152 0.30 7.42 1.49
CA ILE A 152 0.12 6.01 1.16
C ILE A 152 0.78 5.73 -0.18
N LYS A 153 1.71 4.79 -0.18
CA LYS A 153 2.37 4.27 -1.37
C LYS A 153 1.96 2.82 -1.58
N THR A 154 1.56 2.50 -2.80
CA THR A 154 1.28 1.12 -3.23
C THR A 154 2.20 0.74 -4.38
N SER A 155 2.84 -0.43 -4.28
CA SER A 155 3.72 -0.96 -5.33
C SER A 155 3.03 -2.11 -6.07
N TRP A 156 3.25 -2.17 -7.38
CA TRP A 156 2.50 -3.03 -8.27
C TRP A 156 3.40 -3.86 -9.16
N VAL A 157 2.98 -5.10 -9.41
CA VAL A 157 3.54 -5.97 -10.44
C VAL A 157 2.42 -6.41 -11.38
N GLY A 158 2.58 -6.12 -12.66
CA GLY A 158 1.63 -6.46 -13.72
C GLY A 158 1.99 -7.72 -14.50
N ARG A 159 1.06 -8.14 -15.37
CA ARG A 159 1.21 -9.31 -16.23
C ARG A 159 2.38 -9.21 -17.22
N GLY A 160 2.75 -7.98 -17.59
CA GLY A 160 3.73 -7.68 -18.64
C GLY A 160 3.11 -7.10 -19.91
N ASP A 161 1.78 -6.92 -19.95
CA ASP A 161 1.06 -6.31 -21.06
C ASP A 161 0.91 -4.79 -20.88
N VAL A 162 0.97 -4.04 -21.99
CA VAL A 162 0.52 -2.65 -22.08
C VAL A 162 -0.29 -2.47 -23.34
N SER A 163 -1.49 -1.93 -23.23
CA SER A 163 -2.33 -1.54 -24.35
C SER A 163 -2.38 -0.02 -24.46
N THR A 164 -2.15 0.48 -25.68
CA THR A 164 -2.41 1.88 -26.06
C THR A 164 -3.64 2.02 -26.95
N ALA A 165 -4.36 0.91 -27.19
CA ALA A 165 -5.56 0.87 -28.02
C ALA A 165 -6.83 1.10 -27.20
N THR A 166 -6.78 0.88 -25.89
CA THR A 166 -7.89 1.14 -24.97
C THR A 166 -8.05 2.65 -24.82
N ALA A 167 -9.26 3.16 -25.08
CA ALA A 167 -9.55 4.58 -24.92
C ALA A 167 -9.33 5.04 -23.47
N LEU A 168 -8.94 6.31 -23.31
CA LEU A 168 -8.77 6.91 -22.00
C LEU A 168 -10.11 6.96 -21.27
N ALA A 169 -10.19 6.36 -20.09
CA ALA A 169 -11.36 6.42 -19.24
C ALA A 169 -11.54 7.84 -18.68
N THR A 170 -12.80 8.24 -18.49
CA THR A 170 -13.14 9.55 -17.93
C THR A 170 -12.92 9.54 -16.42
N ALA A 171 -11.98 10.34 -15.92
CA ALA A 171 -11.74 10.45 -14.50
C ALA A 171 -12.92 11.11 -13.76
N SER A 172 -13.19 10.61 -12.56
CA SER A 172 -14.14 11.18 -11.61
C SER A 172 -13.54 11.15 -10.23
N PHE A 173 -13.61 12.27 -9.53
CA PHE A 173 -13.08 12.45 -8.18
C PHE A 173 -14.22 12.74 -7.19
N PRO A 174 -14.05 12.42 -5.89
CA PRO A 174 -15.02 12.83 -4.88
C PRO A 174 -15.19 14.35 -4.87
N ALA A 175 -16.43 14.84 -4.78
CA ALA A 175 -16.72 16.28 -4.77
C ALA A 175 -16.14 17.01 -3.54
N SER A 176 -15.88 16.27 -2.45
CA SER A 176 -15.24 16.76 -1.24
C SER A 176 -14.52 15.61 -0.55
N GLN A 177 -13.30 15.86 -0.10
CA GLN A 177 -12.51 14.97 0.74
C GLN A 177 -11.68 15.80 1.72
N GLU A 178 -11.36 15.21 2.86
CA GLU A 178 -10.49 15.78 3.89
C GLU A 178 -9.20 14.96 3.90
N LEU A 179 -8.05 15.63 3.98
CA LEU A 179 -6.76 14.95 4.10
C LEU A 179 -6.52 14.50 5.54
N LEU A 180 -6.03 13.28 5.70
CA LEU A 180 -5.65 12.71 6.99
C LEU A 180 -4.22 13.14 7.29
N THR A 181 -4.04 13.97 8.30
CA THR A 181 -2.76 14.60 8.61
C THR A 181 -2.21 14.15 9.94
N PHE A 182 -0.95 14.50 10.22
CA PHE A 182 -0.32 14.27 11.51
C PHE A 182 -1.12 14.83 12.71
N VAL A 183 -1.92 15.89 12.50
CA VAL A 183 -2.74 16.51 13.57
C VAL A 183 -3.76 15.54 14.15
N GLY A 184 -4.35 14.69 13.31
CA GLY A 184 -5.30 13.65 13.72
C GLY A 184 -4.65 12.28 13.92
N ALA A 185 -3.32 12.20 13.85
CA ALA A 185 -2.59 10.95 13.98
C ALA A 185 -2.37 10.57 15.44
N ASN A 186 -2.49 9.28 15.74
CA ASN A 186 -2.11 8.71 17.02
C ASN A 186 -1.44 7.35 16.78
N LEU A 187 -0.41 7.06 17.55
CA LEU A 187 0.25 5.76 17.57
C LEU A 187 0.32 5.28 19.01
N SER A 188 -0.26 4.12 19.26
CA SER A 188 -0.31 3.49 20.56
C SER A 188 0.44 2.16 20.52
N VAL A 189 1.37 1.95 21.45
CA VAL A 189 2.21 0.75 21.56
C VAL A 189 2.01 0.11 22.91
N GLY A 190 1.98 -1.23 22.95
CA GLY A 190 1.75 -2.01 24.17
C GLY A 190 0.26 -2.10 24.50
N GLY A 191 -0.05 -2.19 25.80
CA GLY A 191 -1.43 -2.30 26.27
C GLY A 191 -2.18 -3.54 25.76
N THR A 192 -3.51 -3.49 25.85
CA THR A 192 -4.40 -4.53 25.33
C THR A 192 -5.15 -4.01 24.11
N LEU A 193 -4.90 -4.61 22.95
CA LEU A 193 -5.63 -4.31 21.71
C LEU A 193 -6.96 -5.06 21.68
N THR A 194 -8.04 -4.33 21.42
CA THR A 194 -9.32 -4.90 20.98
C THR A 194 -9.42 -4.73 19.47
N ALA A 195 -9.45 -5.84 18.75
CA ALA A 195 -9.59 -5.89 17.30
C ALA A 195 -10.89 -5.21 16.84
N ALA A 196 -10.88 -4.68 15.62
CA ALA A 196 -12.06 -4.10 15.03
C ALA A 196 -13.10 -5.17 14.71
N THR A 197 -14.37 -4.83 14.89
CA THR A 197 -15.50 -5.62 14.40
C THR A 197 -16.03 -5.00 13.11
N THR A 198 -17.16 -5.46 12.58
CA THR A 198 -17.75 -4.88 11.38
C THR A 198 -18.22 -3.43 11.55
N THR A 199 -18.58 -3.02 12.77
CA THR A 199 -19.12 -1.67 13.05
C THR A 199 -18.39 -0.93 14.17
N THR A 200 -17.41 -1.56 14.82
CA THR A 200 -16.61 -0.93 15.89
C THR A 200 -15.16 -0.83 15.45
N LYS A 201 -14.54 0.34 15.64
CA LYS A 201 -13.13 0.57 15.33
C LYS A 201 -12.21 -0.17 16.31
N ALA A 202 -10.97 -0.41 15.92
CA ALA A 202 -9.98 -0.98 16.85
C ALA A 202 -9.70 0.01 17.98
N SER A 203 -9.39 -0.51 19.17
CA SER A 203 -9.07 0.32 20.34
C SER A 203 -7.96 -0.30 21.16
N MET A 204 -7.24 0.54 21.91
CA MET A 204 -6.16 0.12 22.79
C MET A 204 -6.39 0.66 24.20
N THR A 205 -6.24 -0.19 25.20
CA THR A 205 -6.28 0.21 26.62
C THR A 205 -4.89 0.17 27.23
N THR A 206 -4.60 1.15 28.09
CA THR A 206 -3.31 1.31 28.78
C THR A 206 -2.09 1.22 27.85
N PRO A 207 -2.04 1.98 26.72
CA PRO A 207 -0.83 2.05 25.92
C PRO A 207 0.32 2.68 26.70
N ILE A 208 1.55 2.34 26.31
CA ILE A 208 2.74 3.01 26.81
C ILE A 208 2.72 4.46 26.32
N ALA A 209 2.96 5.42 27.22
CA ALA A 209 3.01 6.83 26.86
C ALA A 209 4.27 7.13 26.03
N ALA A 210 4.10 7.75 24.85
CA ALA A 210 5.19 8.11 23.96
C ALA A 210 4.90 9.40 23.17
N SER A 211 5.92 10.24 23.00
CA SER A 211 5.87 11.45 22.18
C SER A 211 6.37 11.16 20.76
N ILE A 212 5.47 10.68 19.90
CA ILE A 212 5.79 10.24 18.54
C ILE A 212 5.99 11.44 17.60
N GLN A 213 7.09 11.43 16.84
CA GLN A 213 7.42 12.46 15.84
C GLN A 213 7.20 11.98 14.39
N SER A 214 7.36 10.68 14.14
CA SER A 214 7.14 10.09 12.82
C SER A 214 6.86 8.60 12.90
N LEU A 215 6.20 8.08 11.87
CA LEU A 215 5.89 6.68 11.65
C LEU A 215 6.15 6.30 10.18
N THR A 216 6.67 5.10 9.99
CA THR A 216 6.63 4.35 8.74
C THR A 216 6.09 2.96 9.04
N LEU A 217 5.01 2.56 8.36
CA LEU A 217 4.47 1.19 8.36
C LEU A 217 4.63 0.62 6.95
N LYS A 218 5.25 -0.56 6.84
CA LYS A 218 5.48 -1.27 5.59
C LYS A 218 4.83 -2.64 5.65
N LEU A 219 3.93 -2.87 4.72
CA LEU A 219 3.26 -4.14 4.51
C LEU A 219 3.68 -4.70 3.15
N LYS A 220 4.06 -5.97 3.11
CA LYS A 220 4.44 -6.65 1.86
C LYS A 220 3.75 -8.00 1.77
N ASN A 221 3.19 -8.32 0.61
CA ASN A 221 2.60 -9.62 0.33
C ASN A 221 3.64 -10.69 -0.05
N ASP A 222 4.93 -10.31 -0.11
CA ASP A 222 6.09 -11.12 -0.49
C ASP A 222 5.78 -12.10 -1.63
N VAL A 223 5.48 -11.56 -2.80
CA VAL A 223 5.07 -12.37 -3.93
C VAL A 223 6.26 -13.00 -4.67
N ASP A 224 6.02 -14.11 -5.37
CA ASP A 224 7.02 -14.70 -6.25
C ASP A 224 7.35 -13.82 -7.46
N SER A 225 8.51 -14.09 -8.08
CA SER A 225 8.98 -13.46 -9.32
C SER A 225 8.76 -14.32 -10.58
N ASP A 226 8.03 -15.42 -10.41
CA ASP A 226 7.81 -16.50 -11.38
C ASP A 226 6.52 -16.31 -12.19
N GLY A 227 6.00 -17.37 -12.80
CA GLY A 227 4.80 -17.34 -13.65
C GLY A 227 5.09 -17.07 -15.13
N TYR A 228 6.36 -17.04 -15.53
CA TYR A 228 6.79 -16.92 -16.94
C TYR A 228 6.91 -18.30 -17.59
N ASN A 229 5.77 -18.89 -17.95
CA ASN A 229 5.72 -20.24 -18.49
C ASN A 229 5.86 -20.27 -20.03
N LEU A 230 6.36 -21.39 -20.57
CA LEU A 230 6.43 -21.62 -22.02
C LEU A 230 5.05 -21.43 -22.67
N GLY A 231 5.01 -20.75 -23.82
CA GLY A 231 3.76 -20.37 -24.48
C GLY A 231 3.13 -19.06 -23.98
N GLY A 232 3.61 -18.49 -22.86
CA GLY A 232 3.12 -17.21 -22.30
C GLY A 232 3.63 -15.94 -22.99
N ALA A 233 4.28 -16.06 -24.16
CA ALA A 233 4.85 -14.94 -24.91
C ALA A 233 5.81 -14.02 -24.11
N GLY A 234 6.53 -14.58 -23.13
CA GLY A 234 7.45 -13.82 -22.26
C GLY A 234 6.74 -12.97 -21.19
N LYS A 235 5.44 -13.17 -20.98
CA LYS A 235 4.61 -12.49 -19.98
C LYS A 235 4.24 -13.46 -18.87
N ARG A 236 3.75 -12.96 -17.73
CA ARG A 236 3.23 -13.83 -16.66
C ARG A 236 1.93 -14.50 -17.12
N SER A 237 1.85 -15.81 -16.99
CA SER A 237 0.66 -16.59 -17.33
C SER A 237 -0.32 -16.73 -16.16
N ARG A 238 0.11 -16.39 -14.95
CA ARG A 238 -0.68 -16.41 -13.71
C ARG A 238 -0.34 -15.17 -12.86
N PRO A 239 -1.17 -14.79 -11.87
CA PRO A 239 -0.79 -13.78 -10.90
C PRO A 239 0.49 -14.21 -10.14
N PRO A 240 1.30 -13.26 -9.65
CA PRO A 240 2.26 -13.53 -8.59
C PRO A 240 1.59 -14.30 -7.45
N ALA A 241 2.20 -15.39 -6.98
CA ALA A 241 1.73 -16.09 -5.79
C ALA A 241 2.34 -15.45 -4.54
N ALA A 242 1.54 -15.23 -3.50
CA ALA A 242 2.03 -14.81 -2.19
C ALA A 242 2.86 -15.93 -1.56
N LYS A 243 4.00 -15.59 -0.93
CA LYS A 243 4.76 -16.56 -0.13
C LYS A 243 4.19 -16.61 1.28
N GLY A 244 3.99 -17.82 1.79
CA GLY A 244 3.51 -18.02 3.16
C GLY A 244 4.62 -17.83 4.20
N ALA A 245 4.25 -17.35 5.39
CA ALA A 245 5.09 -17.26 6.58
C ALA A 245 6.42 -16.50 6.41
N SER A 246 6.46 -15.49 5.54
CA SER A 246 7.65 -14.68 5.33
C SER A 246 7.87 -13.66 6.45
N ASP A 247 9.09 -13.57 6.97
CA ASP A 247 9.47 -12.55 7.94
C ASP A 247 9.36 -11.13 7.35
N GLY A 248 8.91 -10.20 8.19
CA GLY A 248 8.78 -8.79 7.84
C GLY A 248 7.68 -8.47 6.83
N VAL A 249 6.66 -9.34 6.68
CA VAL A 249 5.39 -9.03 5.99
C VAL A 249 4.75 -7.78 6.59
N ILE A 250 4.83 -7.64 7.92
CA ILE A 250 4.50 -6.42 8.65
C ILE A 250 5.79 -5.90 9.26
N SER A 251 6.18 -4.69 8.93
CA SER A 251 7.37 -4.05 9.51
C SER A 251 7.20 -2.54 9.57
N GLY A 252 8.07 -1.86 10.29
CA GLY A 252 8.04 -0.41 10.31
C GLY A 252 9.00 0.17 11.32
N SER A 253 8.87 1.48 11.50
CA SER A 253 9.61 2.21 12.51
C SER A 253 8.85 3.45 12.95
N PHE A 254 9.02 3.84 14.19
CA PHE A 254 8.57 5.13 14.70
C PHE A 254 9.70 5.82 15.47
N VAL A 255 9.72 7.15 15.38
CA VAL A 255 10.67 8.00 16.09
C VAL A 255 9.92 8.75 17.18
N LEU A 256 10.51 8.79 18.37
CA LEU A 256 9.94 9.45 19.54
C LEU A 256 10.99 10.22 20.34
N GLU A 257 10.54 11.22 21.07
CA GLU A 257 11.37 11.88 22.08
C GLU A 257 11.51 10.99 23.30
N TYR A 258 12.74 10.83 23.79
CA TYR A 258 13.05 9.99 24.94
C TYR A 258 12.61 10.65 26.25
N THR A 259 11.32 10.56 26.55
CA THR A 259 10.71 11.12 27.76
C THR A 259 10.55 10.11 28.89
N LEU A 260 10.40 8.82 28.55
CA LEU A 260 10.20 7.70 29.47
C LEU A 260 11.03 6.49 29.04
N ARG A 261 11.29 5.60 30.00
CA ARG A 261 12.08 4.38 29.79
C ARG A 261 11.25 3.17 29.34
N ASP A 262 9.93 3.24 29.43
CA ASP A 262 9.02 2.09 29.24
C ASP A 262 9.22 1.34 27.92
N LEU A 263 9.42 2.05 26.80
CA LEU A 263 9.68 1.42 25.50
C LEU A 263 11.08 0.79 25.40
N VAL A 264 12.06 1.34 26.11
CA VAL A 264 13.40 0.73 26.22
C VAL A 264 13.32 -0.55 27.03
N ASP A 265 12.60 -0.53 28.15
CA ASP A 265 12.44 -1.73 28.97
C ASP A 265 11.61 -2.80 28.23
N ALA A 266 10.59 -2.39 27.46
CA ALA A 266 9.82 -3.30 26.61
C ALA A 266 10.67 -3.89 25.48
N TYR A 267 11.55 -3.09 24.86
CA TYR A 267 12.54 -3.55 23.90
C TYR A 267 13.52 -4.55 24.55
N MET A 268 14.07 -4.26 25.72
CA MET A 268 15.01 -5.17 26.41
C MET A 268 14.33 -6.47 26.87
N ALA A 269 13.06 -6.40 27.27
CA ALA A 269 12.28 -7.56 27.67
C ALA A 269 11.92 -8.47 26.48
N GLN A 270 11.93 -7.92 25.25
CA GLN A 270 11.55 -8.63 24.03
C GLN A 270 10.19 -9.32 24.16
N GLY A 271 9.26 -8.70 24.91
CA GLY A 271 7.87 -9.13 25.04
C GLY A 271 7.09 -8.90 23.74
N SER A 272 5.98 -9.62 23.54
CA SER A 272 5.05 -9.27 22.46
C SER A 272 4.25 -8.03 22.89
N LEU A 273 4.15 -7.05 22.01
CA LEU A 273 3.34 -5.84 22.21
C LEU A 273 2.28 -5.75 21.12
N ALA A 274 1.24 -4.94 21.33
CA ALA A 274 0.35 -4.54 20.26
C ALA A 274 0.72 -3.15 19.73
N LEU A 275 0.32 -2.86 18.49
CA LEU A 275 0.46 -1.55 17.86
C LEU A 275 -0.88 -1.14 17.25
N LEU A 276 -1.32 0.09 17.52
CA LEU A 276 -2.46 0.71 16.88
C LEU A 276 -2.03 2.06 16.32
N VAL A 277 -2.11 2.19 15.00
CA VAL A 277 -1.93 3.45 14.28
C VAL A 277 -3.32 3.95 13.92
N GLU A 278 -3.61 5.21 14.21
CA GLU A 278 -4.87 5.87 13.90
C GLU A 278 -4.59 7.20 13.19
N PHE A 279 -5.32 7.47 12.12
CA PHE A 279 -5.41 8.77 11.46
C PHE A 279 -6.88 9.17 11.40
N ALA A 280 -7.30 10.08 12.28
CA ALA A 280 -8.63 10.65 12.27
C ALA A 280 -8.66 11.95 11.47
N GLY A 281 -9.78 12.22 10.78
CA GLY A 281 -10.04 13.56 10.28
C GLY A 281 -10.19 14.57 11.43
N LEU A 282 -10.16 15.84 11.09
CA LEU A 282 -10.34 16.95 12.02
C LEU A 282 -11.81 17.34 12.12
N ALA A 283 -12.58 17.18 11.04
CA ALA A 283 -14.01 17.44 10.99
C ALA A 283 -14.86 16.16 11.09
N ASP A 284 -16.10 16.35 11.55
CA ASP A 284 -17.13 15.29 11.52
C ASP A 284 -17.66 15.13 10.09
N MET A 285 -17.69 13.90 9.57
CA MET A 285 -18.43 13.58 8.34
C MET A 285 -19.93 13.55 8.59
N VAL A 286 -20.29 13.08 9.79
CA VAL A 286 -21.63 13.06 10.38
C VAL A 286 -21.42 13.36 11.86
N THR A 287 -22.38 14.03 12.52
CA THR A 287 -22.26 14.43 13.94
C THR A 287 -21.69 13.33 14.83
N GLY A 288 -20.54 13.58 15.45
CA GLY A 288 -19.85 12.66 16.35
C GLY A 288 -19.02 11.56 15.66
N GLN A 289 -18.93 11.57 14.32
CA GLN A 289 -18.18 10.58 13.53
C GLN A 289 -17.25 11.25 12.53
N LYS A 290 -15.95 11.10 12.77
CA LYS A 290 -14.87 11.57 11.91
C LYS A 290 -14.44 10.50 10.90
N PRO A 291 -13.86 10.90 9.75
CA PRO A 291 -13.19 9.93 8.89
C PRO A 291 -12.02 9.30 9.64
N LEU A 292 -11.69 8.06 9.29
CA LEU A 292 -10.71 7.29 10.04
C LEU A 292 -9.97 6.33 9.12
N LEU A 293 -8.64 6.28 9.26
CA LEU A 293 -7.82 5.16 8.81
C LEU A 293 -7.05 4.61 10.02
N GLN A 294 -7.22 3.33 10.34
CA GLN A 294 -6.44 2.65 11.38
C GLN A 294 -5.70 1.45 10.83
N PHE A 295 -4.55 1.15 11.43
CA PHE A 295 -3.86 -0.13 11.29
C PHE A 295 -3.69 -0.73 12.68
N ALA A 296 -4.29 -1.90 12.91
CA ALA A 296 -4.26 -2.60 14.18
C ALA A 296 -3.44 -3.89 14.03
N ILE A 297 -2.34 -3.99 14.77
CA ILE A 297 -1.41 -5.13 14.74
C ILE A 297 -1.32 -5.70 16.16
N PRO A 298 -1.87 -6.90 16.41
CA PRO A 298 -1.98 -7.46 17.76
C PRO A 298 -0.65 -7.96 18.33
N ALA A 299 0.31 -8.32 17.49
CA ALA A 299 1.59 -8.86 17.91
C ALA A 299 2.75 -8.24 17.12
N ILE A 300 3.53 -7.40 17.79
CA ILE A 300 4.80 -6.87 17.32
C ILE A 300 5.93 -7.23 18.28
N LYS A 301 7.14 -7.32 17.74
CA LYS A 301 8.39 -7.22 18.49
C LYS A 301 9.05 -5.89 18.17
N LEU A 302 9.57 -5.23 19.19
CA LEU A 302 10.40 -4.05 19.01
C LEU A 302 11.82 -4.48 18.65
N ASP A 303 12.31 -3.87 17.60
CA ASP A 303 13.70 -3.85 17.18
C ASP A 303 14.21 -2.41 17.34
N GLY A 304 15.52 -2.19 17.35
CA GLY A 304 16.07 -0.83 17.32
C GLY A 304 17.26 -0.62 18.24
N ASP A 305 17.56 0.66 18.46
CA ASP A 305 18.73 1.13 19.21
C ASP A 305 18.35 1.60 20.61
N LEU A 306 19.26 1.43 21.56
CA LEU A 306 19.18 2.10 22.86
C LEU A 306 19.37 3.62 22.70
N PRO A 307 18.81 4.45 23.61
CA PRO A 307 19.04 5.88 23.60
C PRO A 307 20.55 6.21 23.65
N LYS A 308 21.00 7.11 22.77
CA LYS A 308 22.39 7.55 22.66
C LYS A 308 22.50 9.02 23.05
N GLY A 309 23.64 9.41 23.60
CA GLY A 309 23.89 10.82 23.94
C GLY A 309 23.86 11.71 22.71
N ASN A 310 23.05 12.77 22.73
CA ASN A 310 22.84 13.66 21.59
C ASN A 310 23.53 15.03 21.75
N LYS A 311 24.77 15.06 22.24
CA LYS A 311 25.60 16.29 22.35
C LYS A 311 24.93 17.51 23.02
N GLY A 312 23.93 17.31 23.87
CA GLY A 312 23.19 18.37 24.56
C GLY A 312 21.82 18.70 23.95
N ASP A 313 21.50 18.17 22.78
CA ASP A 313 20.16 18.26 22.16
C ASP A 313 19.19 17.21 22.75
N VAL A 314 17.89 17.37 22.47
CA VAL A 314 16.85 16.41 22.86
C VAL A 314 17.17 15.03 22.30
N ILE A 315 17.12 14.00 23.14
CA ILE A 315 17.37 12.62 22.73
C ILE A 315 16.11 12.08 22.05
N THR A 316 16.26 11.61 20.81
CA THR A 316 15.23 10.87 20.09
C THR A 316 15.63 9.41 19.95
N VAL A 317 14.65 8.51 20.02
CA VAL A 317 14.85 7.07 19.84
C VAL A 317 14.04 6.61 18.64
N SER A 318 14.66 5.81 17.79
CA SER A 318 13.99 5.12 16.70
C SER A 318 13.78 3.67 17.11
N HIS A 319 12.53 3.26 17.24
CA HIS A 319 12.15 1.86 17.38
C HIS A 319 11.66 1.35 16.04
N SER A 320 12.36 0.36 15.49
CA SER A 320 11.81 -0.47 14.43
C SER A 320 10.91 -1.55 15.05
N PHE A 321 10.05 -2.15 14.25
CA PHE A 321 9.24 -3.26 14.71
C PHE A 321 9.00 -4.25 13.59
N THR A 322 8.79 -5.50 14.00
CA THR A 322 8.34 -6.59 13.15
C THR A 322 7.02 -7.11 13.68
N GLY A 323 5.98 -7.13 12.84
CA GLY A 323 4.70 -7.74 13.16
C GLY A 323 4.72 -9.24 12.92
N LEU A 324 4.04 -9.98 13.79
CA LEU A 324 4.02 -11.44 13.83
C LEU A 324 2.58 -11.95 13.84
N ASP A 325 2.41 -13.21 13.46
CA ASP A 325 1.13 -13.91 13.61
C ASP A 325 0.79 -14.10 15.11
N PRO A 326 -0.34 -13.57 15.60
CA PRO A 326 -0.69 -13.65 17.00
C PRO A 326 -1.10 -15.08 17.40
N VAL A 327 -0.75 -15.47 18.63
CA VAL A 327 -1.23 -16.73 19.20
C VAL A 327 -2.75 -16.68 19.36
N GLY A 328 -3.45 -17.72 18.89
CA GLY A 328 -4.91 -17.86 19.05
C GLY A 328 -5.74 -17.52 17.82
N GLY A 329 -5.13 -17.29 16.65
CA GLY A 329 -5.84 -17.20 15.37
C GLY A 329 -6.55 -15.88 15.10
N ALA A 330 -6.15 -14.80 15.80
CA ALA A 330 -6.57 -13.45 15.43
C ALA A 330 -5.88 -12.99 14.14
N GLU A 331 -6.48 -12.04 13.42
CA GLU A 331 -5.86 -11.47 12.22
C GLU A 331 -4.52 -10.80 12.58
N PRO A 332 -3.42 -11.06 11.84
CA PRO A 332 -2.11 -10.49 12.13
C PRO A 332 -2.05 -8.98 11.88
N ILE A 333 -2.97 -8.45 11.08
CA ILE A 333 -3.18 -7.01 10.88
C ILE A 333 -4.59 -6.76 10.34
N GLN A 334 -5.21 -5.67 10.81
CA GLN A 334 -6.43 -5.13 10.22
C GLN A 334 -6.19 -3.68 9.80
N ALA A 335 -6.61 -3.31 8.58
CA ALA A 335 -6.81 -1.91 8.24
C ALA A 335 -8.30 -1.56 8.34
N VAL A 336 -8.62 -0.55 9.14
CA VAL A 336 -10.00 -0.08 9.32
C VAL A 336 -10.12 1.28 8.66
N TYR A 337 -11.07 1.42 7.75
CA TYR A 337 -11.33 2.66 7.06
C TYR A 337 -12.78 3.07 7.25
N ARG A 338 -13.03 4.21 7.89
CA ARG A 338 -14.37 4.80 8.03
C ARG A 338 -14.51 6.00 7.12
N SER A 339 -15.49 5.93 6.23
CA SER A 339 -15.77 6.98 5.25
C SER A 339 -17.25 7.00 4.89
N LEU A 340 -17.62 7.91 3.99
CA LEU A 340 -18.93 7.90 3.33
C LEU A 340 -18.94 7.05 2.05
N ASP A 341 -17.88 6.29 1.78
CA ASP A 341 -17.81 5.41 0.61
C ASP A 341 -18.64 4.15 0.86
N THR A 342 -19.69 3.96 0.06
CA THR A 342 -20.62 2.84 0.20
C THR A 342 -20.10 1.52 -0.35
N VAL A 343 -19.04 1.58 -1.16
CA VAL A 343 -18.38 0.44 -1.81
C VAL A 343 -16.87 0.66 -1.87
N VAL A 344 -16.14 -0.43 -2.07
CA VAL A 344 -14.70 -0.47 -2.35
C VAL A 344 -14.51 -0.26 -3.85
#